data_AF-A0A4Y3KBF7-F1
#
_entry.id   AF-A0A4Y3KBF7-F1
#
_cell.length_a   1.000
_cell.length_b   1.000
_cell.length_c   1.000
_cell.angle_alpha   90.00
_cell.angle_beta   90.00
_cell.angle_gamma   90.00
#
_symmetry.space_group_name_H-M   'P 1'
#
loop_
_entity.id
_entity.type
_entity.pdbx_description
1 polymer ?
#
loop_
_entity_poly.entity_id
_entity_poly.type
_entity_poly.pdbx_seq_one_letter_code
_entity_poly.pdbx_strand_id
1 'polypeptide(L)'
;MTRDADDHDSSDGVTLGEPSPGVRDPETGHINAYPPAPPPGEPLVTRVTERLPKPDRTITYTLVDPVGVRPGGTDLRTALVQRAGGPDDGDRRYRHELHQRVGRVVVAGAHVEAALKRLLVVTSVRESFREANYDWAVLEVELRKALREAGGALSAEALEHVGLLLDGADRAGLRELRNQVVHSEWWPWEEFQGRFIRWGRRRDGYTGLGSLVDLDNLADCLEALASALADIVAPVWPYIILDTRESADSGDGGA
;
A
#
# COMPACT_ATOMS: atom_id res chain seq x y z
N MET A 1 -6.50 -10.12 39.34
CA MET A 1 -6.47 -9.09 38.29
C MET A 1 -5.92 -9.73 37.04
N THR A 2 -6.83 -9.83 36.09
CA THR A 2 -6.88 -10.62 34.85
C THR A 2 -5.78 -10.30 33.85
N ARG A 3 -5.24 -11.35 33.22
CA ARG A 3 -4.70 -11.33 31.86
C ARG A 3 -5.30 -12.52 31.14
N ASP A 4 -6.43 -12.29 30.48
CA ASP A 4 -6.96 -13.22 29.51
C ASP A 4 -6.48 -12.79 28.13
N ALA A 5 -5.88 -13.74 27.44
CA ALA A 5 -5.55 -13.67 26.04
C ALA A 5 -6.82 -14.00 25.25
N ASP A 6 -7.41 -13.01 24.58
CA ASP A 6 -8.51 -13.25 23.67
C ASP A 6 -7.96 -13.57 22.26
N ASP A 7 -7.76 -14.86 22.04
CA ASP A 7 -7.91 -15.50 20.74
C ASP A 7 -9.39 -15.38 20.32
N HIS A 8 -9.68 -14.57 19.31
CA HIS A 8 -10.99 -14.55 18.66
C HIS A 8 -10.84 -14.78 17.16
N ASP A 9 -10.89 -16.07 16.83
CA ASP A 9 -11.38 -16.62 15.58
C ASP A 9 -12.86 -16.19 15.41
N SER A 10 -13.12 -15.25 14.51
CA SER A 10 -14.47 -14.79 14.18
C SER A 10 -14.73 -15.08 12.70
N SER A 11 -15.39 -16.20 12.50
CA SER A 11 -15.92 -16.72 11.25
C SER A 11 -17.24 -16.03 10.90
N ASP A 12 -17.18 -14.77 10.48
CA ASP A 12 -18.36 -14.06 9.98
C ASP A 12 -18.49 -14.21 8.46
N GLY A 13 -19.50 -14.99 8.08
CA GLY A 13 -19.83 -15.40 6.72
C GLY A 13 -20.20 -14.23 5.79
N VAL A 14 -19.71 -14.32 4.56
CA VAL A 14 -20.17 -13.49 3.45
C VAL A 14 -21.55 -14.00 3.01
N THR A 15 -22.55 -13.12 3.01
CA THR A 15 -23.82 -13.38 2.33
C THR A 15 -23.56 -13.35 0.84
N LEU A 16 -23.60 -14.52 0.19
CA LEU A 16 -23.60 -14.63 -1.26
C LEU A 16 -24.82 -13.89 -1.80
N GLY A 17 -24.62 -13.04 -2.82
CA GLY A 17 -25.72 -12.41 -3.55
C GLY A 17 -26.70 -13.47 -4.06
N GLU A 18 -27.98 -13.10 -4.15
CA GLU A 18 -29.07 -14.03 -4.48
C GLU A 18 -28.72 -14.86 -5.73
N PRO A 19 -28.74 -16.20 -5.62
CA PRO A 19 -28.46 -17.06 -6.76
C PRO A 19 -29.55 -16.91 -7.82
N SER A 20 -29.15 -17.04 -9.08
CA SER A 20 -30.11 -17.25 -10.18
C SER A 20 -31.06 -18.41 -9.85
N PRO A 21 -32.34 -18.37 -10.28
CA PRO A 21 -33.35 -19.32 -9.84
C PRO A 21 -32.93 -20.75 -10.21
N GLY A 22 -32.66 -21.56 -9.18
CA GLY A 22 -32.23 -22.95 -9.33
C GLY A 22 -33.32 -23.87 -9.88
N VAL A 23 -32.90 -24.98 -10.49
CA VAL A 23 -33.77 -26.06 -10.96
C VAL A 23 -34.35 -26.78 -9.73
N ARG A 24 -35.68 -26.92 -9.66
CA ARG A 24 -36.37 -27.67 -8.59
C ARG A 24 -36.06 -29.15 -8.70
N ASP A 25 -35.66 -29.75 -7.58
CA ASP A 25 -35.71 -31.20 -7.39
C ASP A 25 -37.19 -31.65 -7.39
N PRO A 26 -37.61 -32.51 -8.34
CA PRO A 26 -39.01 -32.91 -8.48
C PRO A 26 -39.50 -33.90 -7.41
N GLU A 27 -38.61 -34.52 -6.62
CA GLU A 27 -38.99 -35.48 -5.57
C GLU A 27 -39.06 -34.82 -4.19
N THR A 28 -38.22 -33.83 -3.91
CA THR A 28 -38.09 -33.25 -2.55
C THR A 28 -38.52 -31.79 -2.45
N GLY A 29 -38.69 -31.07 -3.58
CA GLY A 29 -39.13 -29.67 -3.59
C GLY A 29 -38.15 -28.66 -2.99
N HIS A 30 -36.96 -29.10 -2.57
CA HIS A 30 -35.91 -28.25 -2.01
C HIS A 30 -35.08 -27.57 -3.10
N ILE A 31 -34.76 -26.29 -2.90
CA ILE A 31 -33.85 -25.53 -3.77
C ILE A 31 -32.43 -25.75 -3.25
N ASN A 32 -31.64 -26.61 -3.90
CA ASN A 32 -30.21 -26.75 -3.59
C ASN A 32 -29.46 -25.49 -4.08
N ALA A 33 -29.02 -24.65 -3.14
CA ALA A 33 -28.36 -23.36 -3.42
C ALA A 33 -26.86 -23.46 -3.73
N TYR A 34 -26.31 -24.67 -3.91
CA TYR A 34 -24.96 -24.86 -4.40
C TYR A 34 -24.98 -25.86 -5.56
N PRO A 35 -24.30 -25.56 -6.69
CA PRO A 35 -23.99 -26.62 -7.63
C PRO A 35 -23.21 -27.71 -6.89
N PRO A 36 -23.40 -29.00 -7.24
CA PRO A 36 -22.64 -30.08 -6.64
C PRO A 36 -21.14 -29.76 -6.78
N ALA A 37 -20.38 -29.97 -5.70
CA ALA A 37 -18.93 -29.83 -5.74
C ALA A 37 -18.39 -30.72 -6.87
N PRO A 38 -17.50 -30.20 -7.74
CA PRO A 38 -16.90 -31.02 -8.78
C PRO A 38 -16.13 -32.19 -8.14
N PRO A 39 -15.96 -33.31 -8.86
CA PRO A 39 -15.16 -34.43 -8.40
C PRO A 39 -13.77 -33.97 -7.94
N PRO A 40 -13.16 -34.65 -6.93
CA PRO A 40 -11.81 -34.34 -6.49
C PRO A 40 -10.82 -34.34 -7.68
N GLY A 41 -10.09 -33.24 -7.88
CA GLY A 41 -9.14 -33.09 -8.98
C GLY A 41 -9.68 -32.41 -10.24
N GLU A 42 -10.98 -32.08 -10.30
CA GLU A 42 -11.52 -31.23 -11.35
C GLU A 42 -11.53 -29.75 -10.92
N PRO A 43 -11.24 -28.81 -11.83
CA PRO A 43 -11.26 -27.38 -11.50
C PRO A 43 -12.66 -26.92 -11.06
N LEU A 44 -12.74 -26.22 -9.94
CA LEU A 44 -13.95 -25.49 -9.56
C LEU A 44 -13.95 -24.13 -10.27
N VAL A 45 -14.96 -23.89 -11.09
CA VAL A 45 -15.16 -22.63 -11.82
C VAL A 45 -16.34 -21.88 -11.23
N THR A 46 -16.07 -20.75 -10.59
CA THR A 46 -17.08 -19.94 -9.90
C THR A 46 -17.13 -18.54 -10.49
N ARG A 47 -18.34 -18.05 -10.80
CA ARG A 47 -18.54 -16.63 -11.12
C ARG A 47 -18.68 -15.85 -9.82
N VAL A 48 -17.75 -14.92 -9.59
CA VAL A 48 -17.69 -14.10 -8.37
C VAL A 48 -18.11 -12.69 -8.73
N THR A 49 -18.98 -12.11 -7.91
CA THR A 49 -19.43 -10.72 -8.03
C THR A 49 -19.17 -10.01 -6.70
N GLU A 50 -18.44 -8.90 -6.74
CA GLU A 50 -18.06 -8.15 -5.55
C GLU A 50 -18.36 -6.66 -5.72
N ARG A 51 -18.71 -5.99 -4.62
CA ARG A 51 -18.84 -4.53 -4.57
C ARG A 51 -17.53 -3.91 -4.11
N LEU A 52 -17.02 -2.96 -4.89
CA LEU A 52 -15.91 -2.09 -4.57
C LEU A 52 -16.46 -0.78 -4.00
N PRO A 53 -15.96 -0.29 -2.86
CA PRO A 53 -16.52 0.89 -2.20
C PRO A 53 -16.07 2.22 -2.82
N LYS A 54 -14.97 2.25 -3.58
CA LYS A 54 -14.40 3.48 -4.15
C LYS A 54 -13.78 3.25 -5.55
N PRO A 55 -14.30 3.92 -6.59
CA PRO A 55 -15.68 4.38 -6.67
C PRO A 55 -16.64 3.22 -6.37
N ASP A 56 -17.85 3.52 -5.89
CA ASP A 56 -18.86 2.49 -5.62
C ASP A 56 -19.24 1.77 -6.92
N ARG A 57 -18.77 0.54 -7.11
CA ARG A 57 -19.00 -0.23 -8.33
C ARG A 57 -19.02 -1.72 -8.06
N THR A 58 -19.71 -2.47 -8.91
CA THR A 58 -19.69 -3.93 -8.87
C THR A 58 -18.72 -4.44 -9.93
N ILE A 59 -17.87 -5.39 -9.55
CA ILE A 59 -17.00 -6.14 -10.47
C ILE A 59 -17.45 -7.60 -10.51
N THR A 60 -17.27 -8.23 -11.66
CA THR A 60 -17.54 -9.65 -11.84
C THR A 60 -16.37 -10.32 -12.54
N TYR A 61 -15.94 -11.46 -12.01
CA TYR A 61 -14.85 -12.24 -12.60
C TYR A 61 -15.08 -13.74 -12.38
N THR A 62 -14.33 -14.54 -13.12
CA THR A 62 -14.35 -16.01 -12.99
C THR A 62 -13.15 -16.44 -12.14
N LEU A 63 -13.43 -17.06 -11.01
CA LEU A 63 -12.42 -17.76 -10.21
C LEU A 63 -12.34 -19.21 -10.70
N VAL A 64 -11.13 -19.67 -11.00
CA VAL A 64 -10.84 -21.07 -11.32
C VAL A 64 -9.92 -21.61 -10.21
N ASP A 65 -10.43 -22.48 -9.35
CA ASP A 65 -9.58 -23.24 -8.42
C ASP A 65 -9.21 -24.58 -9.07
N PRO A 66 -7.94 -24.76 -9.51
CA PRO A 66 -7.54 -25.96 -10.25
C PRO A 66 -7.59 -27.24 -9.41
N VAL A 67 -7.68 -27.12 -8.08
CA VAL A 67 -7.70 -28.27 -7.14
C VAL A 67 -9.13 -28.57 -6.68
N GLY A 68 -10.11 -27.76 -7.08
CA GLY A 68 -11.50 -27.89 -6.64
C GLY A 68 -11.72 -27.24 -5.26
N VAL A 69 -12.50 -27.89 -4.40
CA VAL A 69 -12.88 -27.34 -3.10
C VAL A 69 -11.74 -27.50 -2.08
N ARG A 70 -11.19 -26.39 -1.58
CA ARG A 70 -10.24 -26.37 -0.47
C ARG A 70 -10.95 -26.23 0.88
N PRO A 71 -10.47 -26.88 1.95
CA PRO A 71 -10.89 -26.55 3.31
C PRO A 71 -10.63 -25.07 3.59
N GLY A 72 -11.69 -24.29 3.89
CA GLY A 72 -11.61 -22.84 4.09
C GLY A 72 -11.77 -21.99 2.83
N GLY A 73 -11.97 -22.59 1.66
CA GLY A 73 -12.13 -21.89 0.38
C GLY A 73 -10.81 -21.36 -0.22
N THR A 74 -10.91 -20.70 -1.38
CA THR A 74 -9.76 -20.11 -2.07
C THR A 74 -9.47 -18.71 -1.53
N ASP A 75 -8.27 -18.47 -1.00
CA ASP A 75 -7.83 -17.12 -0.64
C ASP A 75 -7.49 -16.32 -1.90
N LEU A 76 -8.39 -15.42 -2.29
CA LEU A 76 -8.25 -14.53 -3.45
C LEU A 76 -6.99 -13.66 -3.39
N ARG A 77 -6.40 -13.44 -2.21
CA ARG A 77 -5.13 -12.71 -2.08
C ARG A 77 -3.95 -13.49 -2.62
N THR A 78 -4.10 -14.76 -2.94
CA THR A 78 -3.02 -15.59 -3.49
C THR A 78 -3.31 -16.04 -4.91
N ALA A 79 -4.47 -15.62 -5.45
CA ALA A 79 -4.89 -16.00 -6.77
C ALA A 79 -4.08 -15.27 -7.83
N LEU A 80 -3.58 -16.02 -8.81
CA LEU A 80 -2.98 -15.43 -10.01
C LEU A 80 -4.07 -14.75 -10.83
N VAL A 81 -3.78 -13.54 -11.28
CA VAL A 81 -4.75 -12.72 -12.01
C VAL A 81 -4.39 -12.65 -13.48
N GLN A 82 -5.34 -12.98 -14.35
CA GLN A 82 -5.18 -12.90 -15.79
C GLN A 82 -6.39 -12.22 -16.43
N ARG A 83 -6.15 -11.43 -17.47
CA ARG A 83 -7.20 -10.79 -18.28
C ARG A 83 -7.58 -11.74 -19.43
N ALA A 84 -8.84 -12.17 -19.46
CA ALA A 84 -9.37 -12.94 -20.58
C ALA A 84 -9.25 -12.11 -21.88
N GLY A 85 -8.68 -12.69 -22.93
CA GLY A 85 -8.41 -11.98 -24.19
C GLY A 85 -7.16 -11.09 -24.17
N GLY A 86 -6.44 -10.99 -23.05
CA GLY A 86 -5.25 -10.15 -22.91
C GLY A 86 -5.55 -8.67 -22.62
N PRO A 87 -4.50 -7.84 -22.45
CA PRO A 87 -4.66 -6.42 -22.12
C PRO A 87 -5.27 -5.60 -23.27
N ASP A 88 -6.26 -4.78 -22.95
CA ASP A 88 -6.79 -3.74 -23.86
C ASP A 88 -6.05 -2.38 -23.70
N ASP A 89 -6.48 -1.35 -24.44
CA ASP A 89 -5.90 -0.01 -24.35
C ASP A 89 -6.18 0.68 -23.00
N GLY A 90 -7.33 0.40 -22.39
CA GLY A 90 -7.68 0.89 -21.06
C GLY A 90 -6.71 0.36 -20.00
N ASP A 91 -6.46 -0.94 -20.02
CA ASP A 91 -5.49 -1.62 -19.15
C ASP A 91 -4.06 -1.11 -19.35
N ARG A 92 -3.67 -0.79 -20.59
CA ARG A 92 -2.36 -0.19 -20.87
C ARG A 92 -2.21 1.19 -20.24
N ARG A 93 -3.23 2.05 -20.37
CA ARG A 93 -3.23 3.39 -19.76
C ARG A 93 -3.23 3.31 -18.24
N TYR A 94 -4.13 2.51 -17.68
CA TYR A 94 -4.23 2.33 -16.23
C TYR A 94 -2.92 1.80 -15.63
N ARG A 95 -2.25 0.84 -16.29
CA ARG A 95 -0.92 0.37 -15.86
C ARG A 95 0.11 1.48 -15.79
N HIS A 96 0.14 2.34 -16.80
CA HIS A 96 1.08 3.46 -16.83
C HIS A 96 0.85 4.39 -15.64
N GLU A 97 -0.41 4.76 -15.41
CA GLU A 97 -0.83 5.62 -14.29
C GLU A 97 -0.54 5.00 -12.93
N LEU A 98 -0.81 3.71 -12.77
CA LEU A 98 -0.53 2.97 -11.55
C LEU A 98 0.97 2.92 -11.26
N HIS A 99 1.79 2.55 -12.24
CA HIS A 99 3.24 2.46 -12.06
C HIS A 99 3.87 3.82 -11.74
N GLN A 100 3.40 4.90 -12.36
CA GLN A 100 3.85 6.26 -12.02
C GLN A 100 3.58 6.60 -10.56
N ARG A 101 2.38 6.29 -10.07
CA ARG A 101 1.97 6.60 -8.69
C ARG A 101 2.65 5.72 -7.65
N VAL A 102 2.76 4.42 -7.93
CA VAL A 102 3.58 3.51 -7.10
C VAL A 102 5.03 4.00 -7.08
N GLY A 103 5.58 4.39 -8.22
CA GLY A 103 6.92 4.97 -8.33
C GLY A 103 7.08 6.24 -7.48
N ARG A 104 6.07 7.13 -7.50
CA ARG A 104 6.04 8.33 -6.66
C ARG A 104 6.09 7.98 -5.16
N VAL A 105 5.27 7.03 -4.71
CA VAL A 105 5.29 6.54 -3.31
C VAL A 105 6.66 5.96 -2.93
N VAL A 106 7.30 5.19 -3.83
CA VAL A 106 8.64 4.65 -3.61
C VAL A 106 9.67 5.77 -3.43
N VAL A 107 9.68 6.75 -4.33
CA VAL A 107 10.62 7.89 -4.28
C VAL A 107 10.40 8.75 -3.05
N ALA A 108 9.15 9.07 -2.72
CA ALA A 108 8.79 9.80 -1.50
C ALA A 108 9.26 9.08 -0.23
N GLY A 109 9.05 7.75 -0.16
CA GLY A 109 9.56 6.93 0.94
C GLY A 109 11.10 6.96 1.03
N ALA A 110 11.80 6.92 -0.10
CA ALA A 110 13.26 7.04 -0.13
C ALA A 110 13.74 8.42 0.37
N HIS A 111 12.99 9.49 0.12
CA HIS A 111 13.28 10.81 0.68
C HIS A 111 13.13 10.84 2.21
N VAL A 112 12.11 10.17 2.77
CA VAL A 112 11.97 10.00 4.22
C VAL A 112 13.17 9.25 4.79
N GLU A 113 13.53 8.09 4.22
CA GLU A 113 14.68 7.31 4.67
C GLU A 113 15.98 8.14 4.62
N ALA A 114 16.19 8.90 3.54
CA ALA A 114 17.34 9.78 3.43
C ALA A 114 17.32 10.89 4.51
N ALA A 115 16.17 11.47 4.83
CA ALA A 115 16.03 12.47 5.89
C ALA A 115 16.31 11.89 7.29
N LEU A 116 15.72 10.74 7.62
CA LEU A 116 15.97 10.00 8.87
C LEU A 116 17.45 9.68 9.04
N LYS A 117 18.11 9.29 7.96
CA LYS A 117 19.52 8.97 7.94
C LYS A 117 20.40 10.19 8.21
N ARG A 118 20.08 11.34 7.63
CA ARG A 118 20.78 12.61 7.95
C ARG A 118 20.57 12.99 9.42
N LEU A 119 19.33 12.90 9.91
CA LEU A 119 19.00 13.13 11.32
C LEU A 119 19.82 12.23 12.24
N LEU A 120 19.92 10.93 11.92
CA LEU A 120 20.72 9.99 12.70
C LEU A 120 22.20 10.39 12.73
N VAL A 121 22.78 10.81 11.60
CA VAL A 121 24.19 11.24 11.54
C VAL A 121 24.44 12.52 12.35
N VAL A 122 23.52 13.49 12.36
CA VAL A 122 23.73 14.74 13.12
C VAL A 122 23.41 14.61 14.61
N THR A 123 22.60 13.61 14.99
CA THR A 123 22.22 13.33 16.39
C THR A 123 23.11 12.31 17.07
N SER A 124 23.71 11.38 16.32
CA SER A 124 24.64 10.38 16.83
C SER A 124 26.08 10.72 16.43
N VAL A 125 27.07 10.25 17.20
CA VAL A 125 28.50 10.36 16.85
C VAL A 125 28.88 9.26 15.82
N ARG A 126 28.04 9.01 14.82
CA ARG A 126 28.33 8.01 13.77
C ARG A 126 29.06 8.68 12.61
N GLU A 127 30.18 8.09 12.21
CA GLU A 127 31.00 8.61 11.12
C GLU A 127 30.42 8.17 9.76
N SER A 128 29.96 9.15 9.00
CA SER A 128 29.49 9.06 7.60
C SER A 128 28.06 8.58 7.32
N PHE A 129 27.42 9.30 6.39
CA PHE A 129 26.13 8.93 5.81
C PHE A 129 26.16 7.53 5.20
N ARG A 130 27.28 7.06 4.64
CA ARG A 130 27.31 5.75 3.97
C ARG A 130 27.06 4.58 4.93
N GLU A 131 27.49 4.69 6.18
CA GLU A 131 27.43 3.62 7.18
C GLU A 131 26.03 3.40 7.77
N ALA A 132 25.16 4.40 7.73
CA ALA A 132 23.76 4.28 8.15
C ALA A 132 22.89 3.64 7.05
N ASN A 133 23.29 2.48 6.51
CA ASN A 133 22.55 1.77 5.45
C ASN A 133 21.49 0.82 6.04
N TYR A 134 20.46 1.41 6.63
CA TYR A 134 19.37 0.70 7.27
C TYR A 134 18.06 0.93 6.51
N ASP A 135 17.12 0.00 6.65
CA ASP A 135 15.73 0.25 6.26
C ASP A 135 15.07 1.27 7.19
N TRP A 136 13.92 1.82 6.78
CA TRP A 136 13.17 2.79 7.57
C TRP A 136 12.98 2.35 9.03
N ALA A 137 12.53 1.12 9.27
CA ALA A 137 12.21 0.64 10.60
C ALA A 137 13.42 0.69 11.54
N VAL A 138 14.58 0.25 11.04
CA VAL A 138 15.82 0.29 11.81
C VAL A 138 16.33 1.73 11.96
N LEU A 139 16.23 2.58 10.93
CA LEU A 139 16.59 4.01 11.03
C LEU A 139 15.81 4.71 12.14
N GLU A 140 14.51 4.45 12.22
CA GLU A 140 13.64 5.06 13.21
C GLU A 140 13.98 4.62 14.64
N VAL A 141 14.23 3.32 14.85
CA VAL A 141 14.65 2.78 16.15
C VAL A 141 15.97 3.41 16.61
N GLU A 142 16.98 3.44 15.72
CA GLU A 142 18.28 4.01 16.02
C GLU A 142 18.20 5.52 16.27
N LEU A 143 17.38 6.24 15.49
CA LEU A 143 17.14 7.67 15.70
C LEU A 143 16.47 7.91 17.05
N ARG A 144 15.39 7.19 17.37
CA ARG A 144 14.71 7.30 18.68
C ARG A 144 15.64 6.99 19.85
N LYS A 145 16.63 6.11 19.65
CA LYS A 145 17.70 5.88 20.64
C LYS A 145 18.64 7.09 20.76
N ALA A 146 19.14 7.60 19.64
CA ALA A 146 20.01 8.78 19.60
C ALA A 146 19.34 10.02 20.20
N LEU A 147 18.03 10.22 19.99
CA LEU A 147 17.26 11.31 20.59
C LEU A 147 17.26 11.27 22.12
N ARG A 148 17.31 10.08 22.74
CA ARG A 148 17.34 9.91 24.22
C ARG A 148 18.73 10.10 24.82
N GLU A 149 19.77 9.81 24.07
CA GLU A 149 21.17 9.83 24.50
C GLU A 149 21.86 11.17 24.21
N ALA A 150 21.07 12.23 23.96
CA ALA A 150 21.48 13.45 23.26
C ALA A 150 22.84 14.04 23.67
N GLY A 151 23.74 14.12 22.67
CA GLY A 151 25.03 14.81 22.71
C GLY A 151 25.45 15.34 21.31
N GLY A 152 24.48 15.57 20.42
CA GLY A 152 24.67 15.93 19.01
C GLY A 152 24.52 17.43 18.70
N ALA A 153 24.50 17.77 17.40
CA ALA A 153 24.53 19.16 16.90
C ALA A 153 23.17 19.89 16.89
N LEU A 154 22.07 19.21 17.22
CA LEU A 154 20.71 19.77 17.20
C LEU A 154 20.27 20.29 18.58
N SER A 155 19.41 21.31 18.58
CA SER A 155 18.79 21.83 19.81
C SER A 155 17.77 20.87 20.41
N ALA A 156 17.48 20.99 21.70
CA ALA A 156 16.45 20.18 22.36
C ALA A 156 15.06 20.32 21.70
N GLU A 157 14.69 21.53 21.28
CA GLU A 157 13.44 21.81 20.56
C GLU A 157 13.40 21.09 19.20
N ALA A 158 14.51 21.07 18.47
CA ALA A 158 14.62 20.33 17.21
C ALA A 158 14.45 18.82 17.44
N LEU A 159 15.04 18.26 18.50
CA LEU A 159 14.91 16.85 18.85
C LEU A 159 13.47 16.49 19.24
N GLU A 160 12.78 17.35 20.00
CA GLU A 160 11.36 17.19 20.34
C GLU A 160 10.49 17.21 19.08
N HIS A 161 10.75 18.15 18.15
CA HIS A 161 10.01 18.24 16.91
C HIS A 161 10.17 16.99 16.03
N VAL A 162 11.38 16.41 15.95
CA VAL A 162 11.59 15.12 15.28
C VAL A 162 10.71 14.04 15.91
N GLY A 163 10.68 13.95 17.25
CA GLY A 163 9.84 12.98 17.96
C GLY A 163 8.36 13.10 17.60
N LEU A 164 7.83 14.33 17.56
CA LEU A 164 6.44 14.61 17.18
C LEU A 164 6.11 14.20 15.74
N LEU A 165 7.03 14.44 14.80
CA LEU A 165 6.86 14.05 13.40
C LEU A 165 6.83 12.53 13.24
N LEU A 166 7.72 11.81 13.92
CA LEU A 166 7.75 10.34 13.89
C LEU A 166 6.48 9.74 14.50
N ASP A 167 6.05 10.25 15.66
CA ASP A 167 4.81 9.78 16.29
C ASP A 167 3.58 10.09 15.43
N GLY A 168 3.58 11.21 14.70
CA GLY A 168 2.56 11.54 13.72
C GLY A 168 2.52 10.55 12.56
N ALA A 169 3.69 10.20 12.01
CA ALA A 169 3.83 9.23 10.93
C ALA A 169 3.37 7.83 11.36
N ASP A 170 3.70 7.40 12.58
CA ASP A 170 3.28 6.12 13.15
C ASP A 170 1.77 6.05 13.34
N ARG A 171 1.16 7.10 13.91
CA ARG A 171 -0.31 7.17 14.07
C ARG A 171 -1.04 7.12 12.72
N ALA A 172 -0.45 7.70 11.68
CA ALA A 172 -0.98 7.66 10.33
C ALA A 172 -0.63 6.35 9.58
N GLY A 173 0.24 5.50 10.13
CA GLY A 173 0.65 4.23 9.52
C GLY A 173 1.40 4.41 8.20
N LEU A 174 2.11 5.53 7.99
CA LEU A 174 2.67 5.89 6.69
C LEU A 174 3.68 4.84 6.17
N ARG A 175 4.53 4.30 7.06
CA ARG A 175 5.51 3.28 6.72
C ARG A 175 4.84 1.98 6.28
N GLU A 176 3.85 1.53 7.03
CA GLU A 176 3.08 0.31 6.75
C GLU A 176 2.33 0.44 5.43
N LEU A 177 1.67 1.58 5.20
CA LEU A 177 0.97 1.88 3.95
C LEU A 177 1.95 1.90 2.76
N ARG A 178 3.11 2.55 2.90
CA ARG A 178 4.16 2.54 1.88
C ARG A 178 4.63 1.12 1.58
N ASN A 179 4.95 0.33 2.61
CA ASN A 179 5.43 -1.04 2.43
C ASN A 179 4.39 -1.92 1.74
N GLN A 180 3.12 -1.72 2.04
CA GLN A 180 2.03 -2.40 1.33
C GLN A 180 2.04 -2.03 -0.15
N VAL A 181 2.05 -0.73 -0.48
CA VAL A 181 2.07 -0.28 -1.89
C VAL A 181 3.24 -0.88 -2.67
N VAL A 182 4.43 -0.92 -2.07
CA VAL A 182 5.67 -1.37 -2.73
C VAL A 182 5.78 -2.89 -2.84
N HIS A 183 5.25 -3.64 -1.87
CA HIS A 183 5.43 -5.08 -1.79
C HIS A 183 4.17 -5.89 -2.11
N SER A 184 3.14 -5.24 -2.66
CA SER A 184 1.91 -5.88 -3.08
C SER A 184 1.90 -6.23 -4.57
N GLU A 185 1.23 -7.32 -4.91
CA GLU A 185 0.97 -7.68 -6.31
C GLU A 185 -0.32 -6.98 -6.75
N TRP A 186 -0.16 -5.92 -7.53
CA TRP A 186 -1.26 -5.11 -8.04
C TRP A 186 -2.00 -5.79 -9.18
N TRP A 187 -3.32 -5.58 -9.24
CA TRP A 187 -4.13 -5.98 -10.39
C TRP A 187 -4.10 -4.84 -11.41
N PRO A 188 -3.43 -5.03 -12.55
CA PRO A 188 -3.12 -3.95 -13.46
C PRO A 188 -4.22 -3.74 -14.52
N TRP A 189 -5.50 -3.84 -14.13
CA TRP A 189 -6.63 -3.88 -15.04
C TRP A 189 -7.61 -2.74 -14.75
N GLU A 190 -8.01 -1.98 -15.78
CA GLU A 190 -8.78 -0.73 -15.65
C GLU A 190 -10.16 -0.96 -14.99
N GLU A 191 -10.80 -2.09 -15.26
CA GLU A 191 -12.10 -2.41 -14.66
C GLU A 191 -11.95 -2.79 -13.16
N PHE A 192 -10.75 -3.22 -12.75
CA PHE A 192 -10.46 -3.79 -11.43
C PHE A 192 -9.53 -2.89 -10.58
N GLN A 193 -9.41 -1.61 -10.92
CA GLN A 193 -8.55 -0.64 -10.19
C GLN A 193 -8.68 -0.71 -8.67
N GLY A 194 -7.58 -0.42 -7.97
CA GLY A 194 -7.51 -0.41 -6.50
C GLY A 194 -7.34 -1.80 -5.88
N ARG A 195 -7.24 -2.86 -6.69
CA ARG A 195 -6.99 -4.23 -6.21
C ARG A 195 -5.49 -4.53 -6.17
N PHE A 196 -5.08 -5.14 -5.06
CA PHE A 196 -3.78 -5.76 -4.91
C PHE A 196 -3.79 -6.85 -3.84
N ILE A 197 -2.83 -7.74 -3.97
CA ILE A 197 -2.61 -8.91 -3.13
C ILE A 197 -1.79 -8.51 -1.88
N ARG A 198 -2.11 -9.11 -0.72
CA ARG A 198 -1.51 -8.91 0.63
C ARG A 198 -2.21 -7.94 1.61
N TRP A 199 -3.47 -7.56 1.40
CA TRP A 199 -4.23 -6.82 2.44
C TRP A 199 -4.84 -7.78 3.50
N GLY A 200 -4.78 -7.39 4.78
CA GLY A 200 -5.60 -7.99 5.85
C GLY A 200 -6.94 -7.26 5.89
N ARG A 201 -8.08 -7.98 5.81
CA ARG A 201 -9.41 -7.34 5.78
C ARG A 201 -9.50 -6.24 6.84
N ARG A 202 -9.89 -5.02 6.44
CA ARG A 202 -10.36 -4.03 7.41
C ARG A 202 -11.57 -4.65 8.16
N ARG A 203 -11.90 -4.17 9.37
CA ARG A 203 -13.04 -4.69 10.18
C ARG A 203 -14.39 -4.70 9.44
N ASP A 204 -14.50 -3.91 8.38
CA ASP A 204 -15.64 -3.77 7.47
C ASP A 204 -15.52 -4.69 6.22
N GLY A 205 -14.56 -5.60 6.19
CA GLY A 205 -14.38 -6.62 5.15
C GLY A 205 -13.54 -6.17 3.93
N TYR A 206 -13.03 -4.94 3.89
CA TYR A 206 -12.40 -4.41 2.67
C TYR A 206 -10.94 -4.83 2.45
N THR A 207 -10.61 -4.96 1.16
CA THR A 207 -9.27 -5.16 0.60
C THR A 207 -8.81 -3.91 -0.16
N GLY A 208 -7.82 -3.18 0.38
CA GLY A 208 -6.98 -2.23 -0.39
C GLY A 208 -7.04 -0.74 -0.01
N LEU A 209 -5.96 -0.01 -0.38
CA LEU A 209 -5.97 1.43 -0.68
C LEU A 209 -6.94 1.67 -1.83
N GLY A 210 -7.90 2.57 -1.62
CA GLY A 210 -9.18 2.60 -2.32
C GLY A 210 -9.19 3.25 -3.70
N SER A 211 -8.06 3.72 -4.24
CA SER A 211 -7.99 4.37 -5.56
C SER A 211 -6.56 4.81 -5.91
N LEU A 212 -6.34 5.22 -7.16
CA LEU A 212 -5.13 5.95 -7.55
C LEU A 212 -4.95 7.26 -6.75
N VAL A 213 -6.05 7.91 -6.36
CA VAL A 213 -6.03 9.12 -5.53
C VAL A 213 -5.44 8.84 -4.14
N ASP A 214 -5.70 7.66 -3.58
CA ASP A 214 -5.12 7.29 -2.29
C ASP A 214 -3.59 7.10 -2.37
N LEU A 215 -3.08 6.69 -3.54
CA LEU A 215 -1.62 6.66 -3.78
C LEU A 215 -1.03 8.06 -3.87
N ASP A 216 -1.74 8.98 -4.54
CA ASP A 216 -1.32 10.38 -4.63
C ASP A 216 -1.28 11.03 -3.23
N ASN A 217 -2.34 10.84 -2.43
CA ASN A 217 -2.40 11.33 -1.05
C ASN A 217 -1.29 10.73 -0.17
N LEU A 218 -1.01 9.43 -0.31
CA LEU A 218 0.07 8.79 0.44
C LEU A 218 1.43 9.37 0.05
N ALA A 219 1.68 9.58 -1.25
CA ALA A 219 2.90 10.20 -1.72
C ALA A 219 3.05 11.63 -1.19
N ASP A 220 1.99 12.45 -1.22
CA ASP A 220 1.97 13.81 -0.66
C ASP A 220 2.33 13.80 0.84
N CYS A 221 1.73 12.89 1.62
CA CYS A 221 2.03 12.75 3.04
C CYS A 221 3.50 12.35 3.31
N LEU A 222 4.05 11.45 2.49
CA LEU A 222 5.44 11.02 2.59
C LEU A 222 6.42 12.15 2.19
N GLU A 223 6.11 12.89 1.12
CA GLU A 223 6.88 14.07 0.70
C GLU A 223 6.87 15.15 1.77
N ALA A 224 5.71 15.44 2.36
CA ALA A 224 5.58 16.39 3.46
C ALA A 224 6.40 15.98 4.69
N LEU A 225 6.34 14.70 5.09
CA LEU A 225 7.17 14.17 6.18
C LEU A 225 8.66 14.31 5.86
N ALA A 226 9.08 13.94 4.65
CA ALA A 226 10.48 14.04 4.23
C ALA A 226 10.97 15.50 4.27
N SER A 227 10.17 16.45 3.79
CA SER A 227 10.48 17.88 3.84
C SER A 227 10.61 18.36 5.29
N ALA A 228 9.63 18.07 6.15
CA ALA A 228 9.64 18.49 7.54
C ALA A 228 10.86 17.96 8.30
N LEU A 229 11.24 16.70 8.07
CA LEU A 229 12.45 16.11 8.65
C LEU A 229 13.73 16.75 8.08
N ALA A 230 13.76 17.06 6.78
CA ALA A 230 14.91 17.69 6.13
C ALA A 230 15.12 19.13 6.62
N ASP A 231 14.04 19.90 6.85
CA ASP A 231 14.10 21.27 7.35
C ASP A 231 14.77 21.36 8.72
N ILE A 232 14.58 20.34 9.57
CA ILE A 232 15.25 20.25 10.89
C ILE A 232 16.77 20.07 10.73
N VAL A 233 17.21 19.37 9.69
CA VAL A 233 18.63 19.09 9.43
C VAL A 233 19.30 20.20 8.62
N ALA A 234 18.54 20.99 7.86
CA ALA A 234 19.05 22.00 6.95
C ALA A 234 20.06 22.99 7.57
N PRO A 235 19.93 23.46 8.83
CA PRO A 235 20.91 24.37 9.42
C PRO A 235 22.31 23.77 9.63
N VAL A 236 22.42 22.44 9.65
CA VAL A 236 23.66 21.72 10.03
C VAL A 236 24.12 20.74 8.95
N TRP A 237 23.49 20.73 7.77
CA TRP A 237 23.79 19.78 6.70
C TRP A 237 24.02 20.48 5.36
N PRO A 238 25.01 20.03 4.56
CA PRO A 238 25.26 20.63 3.26
C PRO A 238 24.07 20.43 2.31
N TYR A 239 23.69 21.48 1.61
CA TYR A 239 22.62 21.46 0.62
C TYR A 239 23.12 21.89 -0.76
N ILE A 240 22.40 21.46 -1.79
CA ILE A 240 22.63 21.85 -3.18
C ILE A 240 21.43 22.71 -3.59
N ILE A 241 21.70 23.93 -4.09
CA ILE A 241 20.68 24.76 -4.73
C ILE A 241 20.69 24.42 -6.21
N LEU A 242 19.52 24.11 -6.76
CA LEU A 242 19.33 23.94 -8.20
C LEU A 242 18.87 25.27 -8.77
N ASP A 243 19.71 25.91 -9.57
CA ASP A 243 19.33 27.13 -10.28
C ASP A 243 18.22 26.80 -11.29
N THR A 244 17.17 27.61 -11.33
CA THR A 244 16.16 27.53 -12.39
C THR A 244 16.85 27.69 -13.74
N ARG A 245 16.46 26.88 -14.74
CA ARG A 245 16.95 27.03 -16.12
C ARG A 245 16.84 28.50 -16.50
N GLU A 246 17.97 29.15 -16.79
CA GLU A 246 17.97 30.44 -17.47
C GLU A 246 17.01 30.30 -18.64
N SER A 247 15.95 31.11 -18.62
CA SER A 247 15.10 31.27 -19.79
C SER A 247 16.07 31.73 -20.86
N ALA A 248 16.26 30.94 -21.91
CA ALA A 248 17.04 31.36 -23.06
C ALA A 248 16.30 32.57 -23.62
N ASP A 249 16.69 33.76 -23.15
CA ASP A 249 16.22 35.02 -23.65
C ASP A 249 16.63 35.01 -25.11
N SER A 250 15.61 34.93 -25.96
CA SER A 250 15.69 35.11 -27.39
C SER A 250 16.17 36.53 -27.66
N GLY A 251 17.47 36.76 -27.47
CA GLY A 251 18.22 37.86 -28.04
C GLY A 251 18.42 37.58 -29.52
N ASP A 252 17.35 37.63 -30.29
CA ASP A 252 17.45 37.86 -31.74
C ASP A 252 16.29 38.73 -32.19
N GLY A 253 16.60 39.98 -32.46
CA GLY A 253 15.62 41.01 -32.80
C GLY A 253 16.16 42.43 -32.65
N GLY A 254 17.37 42.71 -33.16
CA GLY A 254 17.83 44.10 -33.21
C GLY A 254 19.27 44.30 -33.68
N ALA A 255 19.50 44.17 -34.99
CA ALA A 255 20.17 45.16 -35.86
C ALA A 255 20.41 44.58 -37.26
#